data_AF-A0A7C8ZTP5-F1
#
_entry.id   AF-A0A7C8ZTP5-F1
#
_cell.length_a   1.000
_cell.length_b   1.000
_cell.length_c   1.000
_cell.angle_alpha   90.00
_cell.angle_beta   90.00
_cell.angle_gamma   90.00
#
_symmetry.space_group_name_H-M   'P 1'
#
loop_
_entity.id
_entity.type
_entity.pdbx_description
1 polymer ?
#
loop_
_entity_poly.entity_id
_entity_poly.type
_entity_poly.pdbx_seq_one_letter_code
_entity_poly.pdbx_strand_id
1 'polypeptide(L)'
;MAQIPSDAIAFPHRKGNLYGIQYLVSWAKENEKNRDLYLTWIREFYEFMAPFVSANPRAAYVNYLDLDLGGLNDNVVGPRGGAYDAVEKGRVWGEKYFLDNYERLVKAKTMVDPCNLFRHPQGIPPKSSPSNNKQCRNP
;
A
#
# COMPACT_ATOMS: atom_id res chain seq x y z
N MET A 1 0.24 -22.13 -5.61
CA MET A 1 -0.86 -21.13 -5.63
C MET A 1 -1.52 -20.93 -7.00
N ALA A 2 -1.26 -21.77 -8.01
CA ALA A 2 -1.67 -21.49 -9.40
C ALA A 2 -3.13 -21.82 -9.76
N GLN A 3 -3.87 -22.47 -8.87
CA GLN A 3 -5.26 -22.90 -9.14
C GLN A 3 -6.31 -21.88 -8.68
N ILE A 4 -5.93 -20.88 -7.90
CA ILE A 4 -6.83 -19.82 -7.43
C ILE A 4 -6.69 -18.62 -8.37
N PRO A 5 -7.79 -18.10 -8.94
CA PRO A 5 -7.76 -16.86 -9.73
C PRO A 5 -7.16 -15.68 -8.95
N SER A 6 -6.47 -14.76 -9.64
CA SER A 6 -5.86 -13.57 -9.03
C SER A 6 -6.88 -12.62 -8.42
N ASP A 7 -8.13 -12.65 -8.87
CA ASP A 7 -9.24 -11.80 -8.43
C ASP A 7 -10.21 -12.49 -7.46
N ALA A 8 -9.96 -13.76 -7.11
CA ALA A 8 -10.81 -14.52 -6.19
C ALA A 8 -10.92 -13.83 -4.80
N ILE A 9 -9.82 -13.22 -4.35
CA ILE A 9 -9.73 -12.37 -3.16
C ILE A 9 -8.79 -11.19 -3.45
N ALA A 10 -8.63 -10.27 -2.50
CA ALA A 10 -7.76 -9.09 -2.66
C ALA A 10 -6.31 -9.42 -3.07
N PHE A 11 -5.73 -10.49 -2.53
CA PHE A 11 -4.34 -10.89 -2.77
C PHE A 11 -4.16 -11.51 -4.19
N PRO A 12 -3.43 -10.83 -5.10
CA PRO A 12 -3.45 -11.14 -6.52
C PRO A 12 -2.31 -12.07 -6.98
N HIS A 13 -1.27 -12.25 -6.16
CA HIS A 13 -0.02 -12.90 -6.57
C HIS A 13 -0.18 -14.43 -6.61
N ARG A 14 -0.72 -14.92 -7.74
CA ARG A 14 -1.08 -16.34 -7.98
C ARG A 14 -0.22 -16.97 -9.08
N LYS A 15 -0.85 -17.57 -10.10
CA LYS A 15 -0.18 -18.19 -11.25
C LYS A 15 0.84 -17.23 -11.86
N GLY A 16 2.03 -17.73 -12.20
CA GLY A 16 3.15 -16.94 -12.75
C GLY A 16 4.19 -16.53 -11.70
N ASN A 17 3.85 -16.53 -10.41
CA ASN A 17 4.82 -16.30 -9.33
C ASN A 17 5.47 -17.63 -8.89
N LEU A 18 6.80 -17.68 -8.88
CA LEU A 18 7.56 -18.87 -8.44
C LEU A 18 7.60 -18.98 -6.91
N TYR A 19 7.92 -17.89 -6.23
CA TYR A 19 8.03 -17.77 -4.78
C TYR A 19 7.93 -16.30 -4.35
N GLY A 20 7.75 -16.05 -3.04
CA GLY A 20 7.97 -14.73 -2.44
C GLY A 20 9.29 -14.72 -1.67
N ILE A 21 10.05 -13.63 -1.74
CA ILE A 21 11.26 -13.43 -0.94
C ILE A 21 11.03 -12.26 0.01
N GLN A 22 11.40 -12.44 1.27
CA GLN A 22 11.44 -11.37 2.27
C GLN A 22 12.90 -11.06 2.61
N TYR A 23 13.24 -9.77 2.63
CA TYR A 23 14.51 -9.29 3.16
C TYR A 23 14.28 -8.72 4.54
N LEU A 24 15.11 -9.10 5.51
CA LEU A 24 14.96 -8.67 6.89
C LEU A 24 16.34 -8.29 7.45
N VAL A 25 16.39 -7.14 8.13
CA VAL A 25 17.48 -6.78 9.02
C VAL A 25 16.90 -6.58 10.40
N SER A 26 17.53 -7.18 11.40
CA SER A 26 17.20 -7.02 12.80
C SER A 26 18.47 -6.69 13.58
N TRP A 27 18.36 -5.82 14.57
CA TRP A 27 19.47 -5.48 15.46
C TRP A 27 19.01 -5.44 16.92
N ALA A 28 19.96 -5.63 17.83
CA ALA A 28 19.73 -5.51 19.27
C ALA A 28 19.66 -4.03 19.68
N LYS A 29 18.97 -3.73 20.78
CA LYS A 29 18.70 -2.34 21.23
C LYS A 29 19.98 -1.52 21.45
N GLU A 30 21.07 -2.19 21.83
CA GLU A 30 22.38 -1.59 22.06
C GLU A 30 22.99 -1.01 20.77
N ASN A 31 22.53 -1.50 19.61
CA ASN A 31 22.97 -1.06 18.28
C ASN A 31 22.02 -0.05 17.62
N GLU A 32 21.07 0.53 18.37
CA GLU A 32 20.09 1.49 17.81
C GLU A 32 20.75 2.70 17.14
N LYS A 33 21.94 3.11 17.62
CA LYS A 33 22.75 4.15 16.99
C LYS A 33 23.13 3.87 15.53
N ASN A 34 23.08 2.61 15.10
CA ASN A 34 23.37 2.18 13.74
C ASN A 34 22.10 1.98 12.89
N ARG A 35 20.91 2.37 13.39
CA ARG A 35 19.62 2.22 12.69
C ARG A 35 19.68 2.67 11.23
N ASP A 36 20.21 3.87 10.98
CA ASP A 36 20.21 4.45 9.63
C ASP A 36 21.14 3.68 8.68
N LEU A 37 22.22 3.07 9.20
CA LEU A 37 23.08 2.18 8.42
C LEU A 37 22.33 0.91 8.00
N TYR A 38 21.58 0.29 8.92
CA TYR A 38 20.78 -0.90 8.63
C TYR A 38 19.66 -0.61 7.63
N LEU A 39 18.98 0.54 7.77
CA LEU A 39 17.96 0.98 6.82
C LEU A 39 18.54 1.28 5.44
N THR A 40 19.72 1.91 5.39
CA THR A 40 20.42 2.17 4.12
C THR A 40 20.77 0.87 3.43
N TRP A 41 21.36 -0.09 4.15
CA TRP A 41 21.75 -1.38 3.60
C TRP A 41 20.56 -2.15 2.99
N ILE A 42 19.42 -2.22 3.69
CA ILE A 42 18.28 -2.98 3.15
C ILE A 42 17.65 -2.30 1.94
N ARG A 43 17.68 -0.96 1.88
CA ARG A 43 17.22 -0.21 0.71
C ARG A 43 18.15 -0.40 -0.48
N GLU A 44 19.46 -0.33 -0.28
CA GLU A 44 20.44 -0.62 -1.33
C GLU A 44 20.33 -2.05 -1.84
N PHE A 45 20.14 -3.02 -0.94
CA PHE A 45 19.93 -4.41 -1.33
C PHE A 45 18.60 -4.61 -2.08
N TYR A 46 17.53 -3.93 -1.65
CA TYR A 46 16.26 -3.93 -2.37
C TYR A 46 16.43 -3.35 -3.78
N GLU A 47 17.14 -2.24 -3.96
CA GLU A 47 17.42 -1.67 -5.29
C GLU A 47 18.30 -2.59 -6.14
N PHE A 48 19.33 -3.21 -5.55
CA PHE A 48 20.17 -4.20 -6.24
C PHE A 48 19.35 -5.36 -6.81
N MET A 49 18.30 -5.78 -6.11
CA MET A 49 17.43 -6.88 -6.55
C MET A 49 16.40 -6.49 -7.63
N ALA A 50 16.25 -5.21 -7.96
CA ALA A 50 15.24 -4.71 -8.90
C ALA A 50 15.18 -5.45 -10.26
N PRO A 51 16.30 -5.77 -10.95
CA PRO A 51 16.24 -6.44 -12.26
C PRO A 51 15.90 -7.94 -12.19
N PHE A 52 15.92 -8.56 -11.00
CA PHE A 52 15.74 -10.00 -10.82
C PHE A 52 14.36 -10.39 -10.27
N VAL A 53 13.54 -9.41 -9.91
CA VAL A 53 12.21 -9.62 -9.32
C VAL A 53 11.11 -9.12 -10.27
N SER A 54 9.85 -9.27 -9.87
CA SER A 54 8.71 -8.74 -10.62
C SER A 54 8.89 -7.25 -10.98
N ALA A 55 8.40 -6.84 -12.15
CA ALA A 55 8.39 -5.46 -12.60
C ALA A 55 7.03 -5.11 -13.22
N ASN A 56 6.72 -3.80 -13.29
CA ASN A 56 5.52 -3.23 -13.91
C ASN A 56 4.16 -3.78 -13.37
N PRO A 57 3.85 -3.61 -12.07
CA PRO A 57 4.66 -2.97 -11.04
C PRO A 57 5.59 -3.96 -10.32
N ARG A 58 6.59 -3.43 -9.60
CA ARG A 58 7.36 -4.24 -8.64
C ARG A 58 6.44 -4.65 -7.48
N ALA A 59 6.05 -5.92 -7.46
CA ALA A 59 5.06 -6.47 -6.54
C ALA A 59 5.53 -6.42 -5.08
N ALA A 60 4.57 -6.27 -4.18
CA ALA A 60 4.77 -6.28 -2.73
C ALA A 60 3.62 -7.04 -2.05
N TYR A 61 3.80 -7.38 -0.78
CA TYR A 61 2.79 -8.09 0.01
C TYR A 61 2.32 -7.25 1.20
N VAL A 62 1.01 -6.98 1.27
CA VAL A 62 0.44 -6.03 2.26
C VAL A 62 0.70 -6.41 3.72
N ASN A 63 0.89 -7.69 4.06
CA ASN A 63 1.22 -8.09 5.44
C ASN A 63 2.68 -7.79 5.82
N TYR A 64 3.53 -7.46 4.84
CA TYR A 64 4.86 -6.90 5.03
C TYR A 64 4.80 -5.43 4.63
N LEU A 65 4.12 -4.63 5.46
CA LEU A 65 3.92 -3.20 5.23
C LEU A 65 5.27 -2.49 5.02
N ASP A 66 5.40 -1.83 3.87
CA ASP A 66 6.59 -1.08 3.48
C ASP A 66 6.22 0.37 3.16
N LEU A 67 6.55 1.28 4.08
CA LEU A 67 6.28 2.71 3.93
C LEU A 67 7.23 3.39 2.91
N ASP A 68 8.32 2.74 2.49
CA ASP A 68 9.20 3.26 1.44
C ASP A 68 8.51 3.20 0.06
N LEU A 69 7.42 2.42 -0.08
CA LEU A 69 6.57 2.42 -1.29
C LEU A 69 5.67 3.67 -1.43
N GLY A 70 5.65 4.53 -0.40
CA GLY A 70 4.86 5.76 -0.35
C GLY A 70 3.71 5.71 0.66
N GLY A 71 3.01 6.84 0.83
CA GLY A 71 1.86 6.92 1.71
C GLY A 71 1.15 8.26 1.65
N LEU A 72 -0.08 8.27 2.13
CA LEU A 72 -0.94 9.44 2.32
C LEU A 72 -0.73 9.98 3.74
N ASN A 73 -0.78 11.29 3.87
CA ASN A 73 -0.84 11.95 5.18
C ASN A 73 -2.28 12.36 5.50
N ASP A 74 -2.61 12.58 6.77
CA ASP A 74 -3.97 12.94 7.20
C ASP A 74 -4.49 14.23 6.57
N ASN A 75 -3.60 15.13 6.17
CA ASN A 75 -3.95 16.37 5.48
C ASN A 75 -4.51 16.13 4.06
N VAL A 76 -4.22 14.97 3.45
CA VAL A 76 -4.69 14.58 2.11
C VAL A 76 -5.95 13.72 2.16
N VAL A 77 -6.13 12.89 3.20
CA VAL A 77 -7.21 11.89 3.29
C VAL A 77 -8.23 12.11 4.41
N GLY A 78 -8.02 13.14 5.24
CA GLY A 78 -8.92 13.48 6.34
C GLY A 78 -10.21 14.20 5.90
N PRO A 79 -11.17 14.39 6.82
CA PRO A 79 -12.46 15.03 6.51
C PRO A 79 -12.37 16.45 5.94
N ARG A 80 -11.24 17.13 6.21
CA ARG A 80 -10.90 18.48 5.75
C ARG A 80 -9.89 18.50 4.60
N GLY A 81 -9.46 17.34 4.12
CA GLY A 81 -8.53 17.21 3.00
C GLY A 81 -9.18 17.70 1.71
N GLY A 82 -8.44 18.53 0.97
CA GLY A 82 -8.90 19.08 -0.31
C GLY A 82 -9.16 18.00 -1.37
N ALA A 83 -9.72 18.42 -2.50
CA ALA A 83 -10.09 17.59 -3.67
C ALA A 83 -8.88 16.95 -4.40
N TYR A 84 -7.94 16.37 -3.66
CA TYR A 84 -6.79 15.65 -4.19
C TYR A 84 -7.20 14.22 -4.53
N ASP A 85 -6.70 13.71 -5.65
CA ASP A 85 -6.95 12.33 -6.05
C ASP A 85 -6.14 11.36 -5.19
N ALA A 86 -6.67 11.08 -3.99
CA ALA A 86 -6.09 10.13 -3.06
C ALA A 86 -6.02 8.73 -3.68
N VAL A 87 -6.93 8.37 -4.59
CA VAL A 87 -6.93 7.10 -5.31
C VAL A 87 -5.72 7.03 -6.23
N GLU A 88 -5.45 8.05 -7.03
CA GLU A 88 -4.29 8.04 -7.93
C GLU A 88 -2.95 8.09 -7.18
N LYS A 89 -2.87 8.85 -6.07
CA LYS A 89 -1.69 8.74 -5.19
C LYS A 89 -1.58 7.33 -4.60
N GLY A 90 -2.71 6.81 -4.12
CA GLY A 90 -2.91 5.47 -3.58
C GLY A 90 -2.44 4.34 -4.46
N ARG A 91 -2.61 4.52 -5.78
CA ARG A 91 -2.27 3.56 -6.81
C ARG A 91 -0.80 3.14 -6.76
N VAL A 92 0.11 4.04 -6.39
CA VAL A 92 1.57 3.81 -6.37
C VAL A 92 1.98 2.59 -5.52
N TRP A 93 1.41 2.42 -4.32
CA TRP A 93 1.60 1.22 -3.50
C TRP A 93 0.44 0.24 -3.65
N GLY A 94 -0.78 0.73 -3.92
CA GLY A 94 -1.98 -0.06 -4.10
C GLY A 94 -1.83 -1.14 -5.17
N GLU A 95 -1.31 -0.79 -6.35
CA GLU A 95 -1.09 -1.77 -7.43
C GLU A 95 0.09 -2.69 -7.15
N LYS A 96 1.09 -2.28 -6.36
CA LYS A 96 2.15 -3.19 -5.91
C LYS A 96 1.60 -4.31 -5.02
N TYR A 97 0.66 -3.98 -4.14
CA TYR A 97 0.04 -4.94 -3.23
C TYR A 97 -1.09 -5.76 -3.88
N PHE A 98 -1.90 -5.12 -4.72
CA PHE A 98 -3.19 -5.66 -5.16
C PHE A 98 -3.34 -5.81 -6.68
N LEU A 99 -2.37 -5.33 -7.48
CA LEU A 99 -2.46 -5.32 -8.95
C LEU A 99 -3.83 -4.77 -9.40
N ASP A 100 -4.44 -5.40 -10.38
CA ASP A 100 -5.75 -5.03 -10.94
C ASP A 100 -6.90 -5.07 -9.90
N ASN A 101 -6.72 -5.72 -8.75
CA ASN A 101 -7.74 -5.74 -7.70
C ASN A 101 -7.87 -4.39 -6.99
N TYR A 102 -6.90 -3.47 -7.12
CA TYR A 102 -6.91 -2.16 -6.46
C TYR A 102 -8.22 -1.38 -6.74
N GLU A 103 -8.68 -1.35 -7.99
CA GLU A 103 -9.92 -0.67 -8.37
C GLU A 103 -11.16 -1.21 -7.66
N ARG A 104 -11.26 -2.54 -7.54
CA ARG A 104 -12.36 -3.20 -6.83
C ARG A 104 -12.32 -2.88 -5.35
N LEU A 105 -11.13 -2.78 -4.75
CA LEU A 105 -10.95 -2.40 -3.36
C LEU A 105 -11.36 -0.94 -3.11
N VAL A 106 -11.01 -0.02 -4.01
CA VAL A 106 -11.43 1.38 -3.95
C VAL A 106 -12.96 1.48 -4.02
N LYS A 107 -13.61 0.72 -4.91
CA LYS A 107 -15.09 0.64 -4.98
C LYS A 107 -15.68 0.12 -3.67
N ALA A 108 -15.15 -0.97 -3.13
CA ALA A 108 -15.60 -1.52 -1.86
C ALA A 108 -15.46 -0.51 -0.71
N LYS A 109 -14.29 0.11 -0.58
CA LYS A 109 -14.02 1.18 0.41
C LYS A 109 -15.02 2.33 0.31
N THR A 110 -15.29 2.79 -0.92
CA THR A 110 -16.24 3.88 -1.18
C THR A 110 -17.65 3.54 -0.70
N MET A 111 -18.07 2.27 -0.82
CA MET A 111 -19.40 1.83 -0.36
C MET A 111 -19.48 1.67 1.17
N VAL A 112 -18.44 1.11 1.80
CA VAL A 112 -18.50 0.71 3.22
C VAL A 112 -18.01 1.80 4.18
N ASP A 113 -17.11 2.67 3.73
CA ASP A 113 -16.54 3.76 4.53
C ASP A 113 -16.31 5.02 3.68
N PRO A 114 -17.39 5.66 3.20
CA PRO A 114 -17.33 6.84 2.34
C PRO A 114 -16.71 8.06 3.02
N CYS A 115 -16.71 8.10 4.35
CA CYS A 115 -16.10 9.19 5.14
C CYS A 115 -14.62 8.94 5.45
N ASN A 116 -14.08 7.79 5.03
CA ASN A 116 -12.71 7.40 5.30
C ASN A 116 -12.33 7.45 6.79
N LEU A 117 -13.25 6.96 7.65
CA LEU A 117 -13.05 6.87 9.10
C LEU A 117 -11.88 5.94 9.41
N PHE A 118 -11.85 4.77 8.77
CA PHE A 118 -10.76 3.80 8.90
C PHE A 118 -9.67 4.13 7.90
N ARG A 119 -8.64 4.87 8.33
CA ARG A 119 -7.52 5.27 7.47
C ARG A 119 -6.19 5.12 8.19
N HIS A 120 -5.16 4.92 7.40
CA HIS A 120 -3.75 4.92 7.79
C HIS A 120 -2.92 5.30 6.55
N PRO A 121 -1.60 5.50 6.65
CA PRO A 121 -0.80 6.04 5.55
C PRO A 121 -0.86 5.26 4.23
N GLN A 122 -1.15 3.96 4.25
CA GLN A 122 -1.30 3.14 3.03
C GLN A 122 -2.71 2.55 2.87
N GLY A 123 -3.69 3.07 3.58
CA GLY A 123 -5.07 2.60 3.48
C GLY A 123 -5.66 2.86 2.09
N ILE A 124 -6.56 1.97 1.64
CA ILE A 124 -7.33 2.20 0.42
C ILE A 124 -8.21 3.44 0.62
N PRO A 125 -8.09 4.48 -0.22
CA PRO A 125 -8.94 5.67 -0.12
C PRO A 125 -10.27 5.47 -0.88
N PRO A 126 -11.37 6.11 -0.44
CA PRO A 126 -12.60 6.17 -1.22
C PRO A 126 -12.48 7.15 -2.41
N LYS A 127 -13.33 7.00 -3.43
CA LYS A 127 -13.33 7.87 -4.63
C LYS A 127 -13.78 9.31 -4.35
N SER A 128 -14.67 9.52 -3.40
CA SER A 128 -15.19 10.85 -3.05
C SER A 128 -14.43 11.47 -1.88
N SER A 129 -14.04 12.74 -1.99
CA SER A 129 -13.53 13.49 -0.83
C SER A 129 -14.61 13.53 0.26
N PRO A 130 -14.28 13.25 1.54
CA PRO A 130 -15.25 13.32 2.62
C PRO A 130 -15.87 14.72 2.74
N SER A 131 -15.12 15.76 2.35
CA SER A 131 -15.58 17.15 2.34
C SER A 131 -16.81 17.38 1.44
N ASN A 132 -16.99 16.58 0.38
CA ASN A 132 -18.12 16.66 -0.54
C ASN A 132 -19.33 15.84 -0.08
N ASN A 133 -19.13 14.91 0.86
CA ASN A 133 -20.23 14.10 1.37
C ASN A 133 -20.85 14.79 2.60
N LYS A 134 -22.10 15.25 2.46
CA LYS A 134 -22.85 15.92 3.54
C LYS A 134 -22.94 15.07 4.81
N GLN A 135 -22.94 13.74 4.68
CA GLN A 135 -22.95 12.80 5.81
C GLN A 135 -21.66 12.84 6.65
N CYS A 136 -20.53 13.28 6.07
CA CYS A 136 -19.23 13.27 6.73
C CYS A 136 -18.85 14.62 7.37
N ARG A 137 -19.74 15.63 7.29
CA ARG A 137 -19.47 17.00 7.77
C ARG A 137 -19.76 17.22 9.26
N ASN A 138 -20.57 16.37 9.89
CA ASN A 138 -20.88 16.39 11.32
C ASN A 138 -20.76 14.97 11.89
N PRO A 139 -19.60 14.58 12.44
CA PRO A 139 -19.45 13.31 13.16
C PRO A 139 -20.14 13.30 14.51
#